data_AF-A0A928YI22-F1
#
_entry.id   AF-A0A928YI22-F1
#
_cell.length_a   1.000
_cell.length_b   1.000
_cell.length_c   1.000
_cell.angle_alpha   90.00
_cell.angle_beta   90.00
_cell.angle_gamma   90.00
#
_symmetry.space_group_name_H-M   'P 1'
#
loop_
_entity.id
_entity.type
_entity.pdbx_description
1 polymer ?
#
loop_
_entity_poly.entity_id
_entity_poly.type
_entity_poly.pdbx_seq_one_letter_code
_entity_poly.pdbx_strand_id
1 'polypeptide(L)'
;MKVNYTDKRNISFAGLWDSKVLKKGLEFAAKNGTLFAGTTSLVFSTTVRPIAILATPKTDKKNKQVACAKSISSTAIGYFMMLAFSLPLAKSIKNIDKNPDKYLTKEAISSLKNGASSLKESKVYSLATQLFKLGLGFIIAVPKAILTAATTPFILNIFIKENAENNDIKDKKQVNNLTFKGNDKLSKGISKILNKKTIQEFSNKYKDSNFPMHIIAATDSLTTATFIYQTAKNKKLEEKDKKPLIYNSAISTGLSIITSYFIDKITENPAKKFIEKFKLANKNDKKLPEYLEGIKIAKPILIMAVVYYIIIPVLSTFAADRIDSVKKKNENSIPQ
;
A
#
# COMPACT_ATOMS: atom_id res chain seq x y z
N MET A 1 -11.79 -56.78 9.24
CA MET A 1 -10.89 -55.97 8.38
C MET A 1 -10.82 -54.55 8.93
N LYS A 2 -9.69 -54.18 9.54
CA LYS A 2 -9.43 -52.80 9.99
C LYS A 2 -8.82 -52.04 8.80
N VAL A 3 -9.54 -51.04 8.29
CA VAL A 3 -9.03 -50.14 7.26
C VAL A 3 -8.13 -49.11 7.95
N ASN A 4 -6.82 -49.23 7.73
CA ASN A 4 -5.84 -48.24 8.19
C ASN A 4 -6.03 -46.93 7.42
N TYR A 5 -6.59 -45.92 8.09
CA TYR A 5 -6.56 -44.54 7.62
C TYR A 5 -5.19 -43.92 7.96
N THR A 6 -4.24 -43.98 7.03
CA THR A 6 -3.05 -43.13 7.06
C THR A 6 -2.76 -42.61 5.66
N ASP A 7 -3.50 -41.58 5.26
CA ASP A 7 -3.02 -40.67 4.22
C ASP A 7 -2.83 -39.28 4.83
N LYS A 8 -1.70 -39.12 5.52
CA LYS A 8 -1.11 -37.81 5.76
C LYS A 8 -0.53 -37.35 4.43
N ARG A 9 -1.33 -36.61 3.65
CA ARG A 9 -0.84 -35.83 2.51
C ARG A 9 0.23 -34.84 2.99
N ASN A 10 1.48 -35.29 3.03
CA ASN A 10 2.66 -34.46 3.14
C ASN A 10 2.74 -33.66 1.83
N ILE A 11 2.18 -32.44 1.84
CA ILE A 11 2.41 -31.47 0.77
C ILE A 11 3.89 -31.07 0.88
N SER A 12 4.73 -31.80 0.15
CA SER A 12 6.15 -31.53 0.05
C SER A 12 6.35 -30.22 -0.69
N PHE A 13 6.61 -29.14 0.06
CA PHE A 13 7.03 -27.84 -0.48
C PHE A 13 8.44 -27.88 -1.10
N ALA A 14 9.09 -29.05 -1.24
CA ALA A 14 10.46 -29.16 -1.73
C ALA A 14 10.65 -28.52 -3.11
N GLY A 15 9.67 -28.65 -4.02
CA GLY A 15 9.71 -28.04 -5.35
C GLY A 15 9.53 -26.52 -5.39
N LEU A 16 9.02 -25.90 -4.31
CA LEU A 16 8.81 -24.45 -4.25
C LEU A 16 10.14 -23.71 -4.07
N TRP A 17 11.06 -24.29 -3.29
CA TRP A 17 12.36 -23.68 -2.96
C TRP A 17 13.36 -23.69 -4.11
N ASP A 18 13.23 -24.64 -5.04
CA ASP A 18 14.08 -24.76 -6.23
C ASP A 18 13.33 -24.35 -7.53
N SER A 19 12.15 -23.74 -7.40
CA SER A 19 11.35 -23.37 -8.56
C SER A 19 12.06 -22.34 -9.44
N LYS A 20 12.17 -22.65 -10.74
CA LYS A 20 12.71 -21.73 -11.77
C LYS A 20 11.96 -20.40 -11.80
N VAL A 21 10.65 -20.42 -11.55
CA VAL A 21 9.81 -19.21 -11.52
C VAL A 21 10.17 -18.34 -10.32
N LEU A 22 10.31 -18.95 -9.14
CA LEU A 22 10.73 -18.24 -7.93
C LEU A 22 12.12 -17.62 -8.13
N LYS A 23 13.10 -18.39 -8.61
CA LYS A 23 14.46 -17.92 -8.88
C LYS A 23 14.48 -16.73 -9.85
N LYS A 24 13.78 -16.82 -10.98
CA LYS A 24 13.67 -15.71 -11.94
C LYS A 24 13.01 -14.47 -11.34
N GLY A 25 11.97 -14.66 -10.52
CA GLY A 25 11.32 -13.56 -9.80
C GLY A 25 12.27 -12.88 -8.81
N LEU A 26 13.10 -13.65 -8.11
CA LEU A 26 14.11 -13.14 -7.18
C LEU A 26 15.24 -12.41 -7.91
N GLU A 27 15.73 -12.91 -9.05
CA GLU A 27 16.70 -12.19 -9.89
C GLU A 27 16.12 -10.86 -10.37
N PHE A 28 14.86 -10.85 -10.80
CA PHE A 28 14.20 -9.63 -11.23
C PHE A 28 14.05 -8.63 -10.08
N ALA A 29 13.68 -9.08 -8.88
CA ALA A 29 13.61 -8.24 -7.69
C ALA A 29 14.98 -7.67 -7.30
N ALA A 30 16.04 -8.49 -7.37
CA ALA A 30 17.41 -8.05 -7.10
C ALA A 30 17.88 -6.97 -8.08
N LYS A 31 17.64 -7.16 -9.38
CA LYS A 31 18.06 -6.23 -10.43
C LYS A 31 17.20 -4.97 -10.51
N ASN A 32 15.90 -5.10 -10.23
CA ASN A 32 14.90 -4.06 -10.51
C ASN A 32 13.91 -3.87 -9.35
N GLY A 33 14.41 -3.75 -8.11
CA GLY A 33 13.58 -3.71 -6.90
C GLY A 33 12.43 -2.69 -6.93
N THR A 34 12.66 -1.49 -7.47
CA THR A 34 11.59 -0.47 -7.62
C THR A 34 10.51 -0.91 -8.59
N LEU A 35 10.88 -1.50 -9.73
CA LEU A 35 9.92 -1.99 -10.71
C LEU A 35 9.15 -3.20 -10.14
N PHE A 36 9.83 -4.10 -9.45
CA PHE A 36 9.20 -5.21 -8.73
C PHE A 36 8.17 -4.71 -7.70
N ALA A 37 8.51 -3.71 -6.89
CA ALA A 37 7.58 -3.10 -5.94
C ALA A 37 6.36 -2.47 -6.62
N GLY A 38 6.60 -1.70 -7.69
CA GLY A 38 5.56 -1.02 -8.46
C GLY A 38 4.61 -1.99 -9.15
N THR A 39 5.15 -2.98 -9.86
CA THR A 39 4.37 -4.03 -10.54
C THR A 39 3.60 -4.88 -9.53
N THR A 40 4.21 -5.28 -8.41
CA THR A 40 3.53 -6.06 -7.37
C THR A 40 2.35 -5.28 -6.80
N SER A 41 2.56 -4.02 -6.41
CA SER A 41 1.50 -3.17 -5.87
C SER A 41 0.37 -2.95 -6.88
N LEU A 42 0.70 -2.72 -8.15
CA LEU A 42 -0.28 -2.53 -9.21
C LEU A 42 -1.10 -3.81 -9.43
N VAL A 43 -0.45 -4.95 -9.68
CA VAL A 43 -1.13 -6.23 -9.90
C VAL A 43 -1.99 -6.59 -8.70
N PHE A 44 -1.46 -6.52 -7.48
CA PHE A 44 -2.23 -6.92 -6.31
C PHE A 44 -3.42 -5.98 -6.05
N SER A 45 -3.28 -4.68 -6.30
CA SER A 45 -4.36 -3.71 -6.10
C SER A 45 -5.48 -3.84 -7.14
N THR A 46 -5.15 -4.15 -8.40
CA THR A 46 -6.13 -4.22 -9.50
C THR A 46 -6.72 -5.61 -9.71
N THR A 47 -6.06 -6.68 -9.27
CA THR A 47 -6.52 -8.06 -9.49
C THR A 47 -6.73 -8.80 -8.17
N VAL A 48 -5.67 -9.01 -7.40
CA VAL A 48 -5.69 -9.86 -6.19
C VAL A 48 -6.68 -9.34 -5.15
N ARG A 49 -6.69 -8.02 -4.88
CA ARG A 49 -7.60 -7.43 -3.90
C ARG A 49 -9.06 -7.54 -4.31
N PRO A 50 -9.48 -7.17 -5.54
CA PRO A 50 -10.83 -7.45 -6.00
C PRO A 50 -11.22 -8.93 -5.89
N ILE A 51 -10.35 -9.85 -6.30
CA ILE A 51 -10.60 -11.29 -6.18
C ILE A 51 -10.79 -11.70 -4.72
N ALA A 52 -9.91 -11.23 -3.81
CA ALA A 52 -10.00 -11.54 -2.39
C ALA A 52 -11.32 -11.03 -1.78
N ILE A 53 -11.75 -9.82 -2.13
CA ILE A 53 -13.02 -9.25 -1.69
C ILE A 53 -14.19 -10.12 -2.20
N LEU A 54 -14.22 -10.46 -3.50
CA LEU A 54 -15.28 -11.28 -4.09
C LEU A 54 -15.34 -12.70 -3.50
N ALA A 55 -14.17 -13.27 -3.19
CA ALA A 55 -14.02 -14.59 -2.58
C ALA A 55 -14.37 -14.62 -1.08
N THR A 56 -14.66 -13.48 -0.44
CA THR A 56 -15.01 -13.43 0.98
C THR A 56 -16.23 -14.32 1.27
N PRO A 57 -16.15 -15.32 2.18
CA PRO A 57 -17.25 -16.24 2.42
C PRO A 57 -18.35 -15.57 3.27
N LYS A 58 -19.61 -16.04 3.15
CA LYS A 58 -20.74 -15.60 3.99
C LYS A 58 -20.90 -14.08 4.06
N THR A 59 -20.82 -13.43 2.90
CA THR A 59 -20.97 -11.99 2.75
C THR A 59 -21.86 -11.73 1.54
N ASP A 60 -22.76 -10.76 1.66
CA ASP A 60 -23.68 -10.40 0.59
C ASP A 60 -22.95 -10.00 -0.71
N LYS A 61 -23.50 -10.41 -1.86
CA LYS A 61 -22.90 -10.19 -3.19
C LYS A 61 -22.75 -8.70 -3.49
N LYS A 62 -23.76 -7.89 -3.15
CA LYS A 62 -23.75 -6.45 -3.38
C LYS A 62 -22.71 -5.77 -2.49
N ASN A 63 -22.61 -6.17 -1.21
CA ASN A 63 -21.59 -5.64 -0.30
C ASN A 63 -20.15 -5.88 -0.81
N LYS A 64 -19.88 -7.06 -1.38
CA LYS A 64 -18.60 -7.36 -2.04
C LYS A 64 -18.35 -6.46 -3.25
N GLN A 65 -19.35 -6.29 -4.12
CA GLN A 65 -19.24 -5.42 -5.31
C GLN A 65 -18.96 -3.97 -4.93
N VAL A 66 -19.63 -3.44 -3.90
CA VAL A 66 -19.42 -2.09 -3.39
C VAL A 66 -18.01 -1.93 -2.82
N ALA A 67 -17.51 -2.92 -2.06
CA ALA A 67 -16.13 -2.93 -1.56
C ALA A 67 -15.08 -3.01 -2.69
N CYS A 68 -15.33 -3.81 -3.74
CA CYS A 68 -14.50 -3.89 -4.95
C CYS A 68 -14.47 -2.55 -5.69
N ALA A 69 -15.63 -1.92 -5.88
CA ALA A 69 -15.74 -0.64 -6.56
C ALA A 69 -14.91 0.44 -5.86
N LYS A 70 -15.04 0.55 -4.53
CA LYS A 70 -14.19 1.45 -3.71
C LYS A 70 -12.71 1.12 -3.89
N SER A 71 -12.35 -0.16 -3.83
CA SER A 71 -10.95 -0.58 -3.95
C SER A 71 -10.32 -0.13 -5.27
N ILE A 72 -11.01 -0.35 -6.38
CA ILE A 72 -10.56 0.04 -7.72
C ILE A 72 -10.51 1.56 -7.84
N SER A 73 -11.56 2.26 -7.42
CA SER A 73 -11.60 3.73 -7.38
C SER A 73 -10.42 4.31 -6.60
N SER A 74 -10.17 3.80 -5.40
CA SER A 74 -9.09 4.31 -4.53
C SER A 74 -7.71 4.05 -5.11
N THR A 75 -7.54 2.90 -5.76
CA THR A 75 -6.29 2.51 -6.42
C THR A 75 -6.02 3.40 -7.62
N ALA A 76 -7.00 3.58 -8.51
CA ALA A 76 -6.85 4.41 -9.71
C ALA A 76 -6.57 5.87 -9.36
N ILE A 77 -7.38 6.46 -8.47
CA ILE A 77 -7.19 7.84 -8.01
C ILE A 77 -5.86 8.01 -7.27
N GLY A 78 -5.53 7.07 -6.37
CA GLY A 78 -4.27 7.10 -5.63
C GLY A 78 -3.06 7.04 -6.54
N TYR A 79 -3.08 6.18 -7.55
CA TYR A 79 -1.99 6.05 -8.52
C TYR A 79 -1.83 7.32 -9.37
N PHE A 80 -2.92 7.88 -9.89
CA PHE A 80 -2.88 9.12 -10.66
C PHE A 80 -2.35 10.30 -9.82
N MET A 81 -2.86 10.47 -8.60
CA MET A 81 -2.38 11.51 -7.69
C MET A 81 -0.91 11.31 -7.33
N MET A 82 -0.48 10.07 -7.06
CA MET A 82 0.93 9.77 -6.81
C MET A 82 1.79 10.18 -8.01
N LEU A 83 1.40 9.85 -9.24
CA LEU A 83 2.16 10.27 -10.42
C LEU A 83 2.21 11.80 -10.54
N ALA A 84 1.07 12.48 -10.40
CA ALA A 84 0.98 13.93 -10.55
C ALA A 84 1.83 14.69 -9.52
N PHE A 85 1.83 14.23 -8.26
CA PHE A 85 2.47 14.96 -7.16
C PHE A 85 3.83 14.41 -6.73
N SER A 86 4.02 13.08 -6.72
CA SER A 86 5.26 12.47 -6.25
C SER A 86 6.39 12.54 -7.27
N LEU A 87 6.11 12.55 -8.58
CA LEU A 87 7.17 12.66 -9.60
C LEU A 87 7.93 13.99 -9.52
N PRO A 88 7.27 15.18 -9.48
CA PRO A 88 7.97 16.45 -9.27
C PRO A 88 8.77 16.47 -7.97
N LEU A 89 8.18 15.98 -6.87
CA LEU A 89 8.81 15.95 -5.56
C LEU A 89 10.06 15.06 -5.56
N ALA A 90 9.96 13.83 -6.07
CA ALA A 90 11.07 12.89 -6.13
C ALA A 90 12.21 13.45 -7.01
N LYS A 91 11.88 14.11 -8.12
CA LYS A 91 12.88 14.78 -8.96
C LYS A 91 13.55 15.94 -8.24
N SER A 92 12.82 16.74 -7.48
CA SER A 92 13.38 17.84 -6.69
C SER A 92 14.30 17.36 -5.57
N ILE A 93 13.91 16.32 -4.82
CA ILE A 93 14.80 15.69 -3.83
C ILE A 93 16.04 15.13 -4.53
N LYS A 94 15.89 14.45 -5.67
CA LYS A 94 17.02 13.94 -6.46
C LYS A 94 17.96 15.04 -6.96
N ASN A 95 17.45 16.25 -7.23
CA ASN A 95 18.31 17.39 -7.60
C ASN A 95 19.15 17.86 -6.40
N ILE A 96 18.56 17.88 -5.20
CA ILE A 96 19.27 18.19 -3.95
C ILE A 96 20.31 17.10 -3.65
N ASP A 97 19.93 15.83 -3.80
CA ASP A 97 20.84 14.68 -3.61
C ASP A 97 22.07 14.73 -4.51
N LYS A 98 21.91 15.19 -5.75
CA LYS A 98 22.98 15.22 -6.76
C LYS A 98 23.89 16.43 -6.61
N ASN A 99 23.35 17.57 -6.22
CA ASN A 99 24.08 18.84 -6.12
C ASN A 99 23.79 19.52 -4.78
N PRO A 100 24.16 18.91 -3.64
CA PRO A 100 23.78 19.41 -2.33
C PRO A 100 24.30 20.83 -2.09
N ASP A 101 25.53 21.13 -2.49
CA ASP A 101 26.16 22.45 -2.30
C ASP A 101 25.45 23.58 -3.06
N LYS A 102 24.68 23.24 -4.11
CA LYS A 102 23.87 24.21 -4.85
C LYS A 102 22.61 24.62 -4.09
N TYR A 103 22.08 23.74 -3.22
CA TYR A 103 20.75 23.88 -2.63
C TYR A 103 20.78 24.05 -1.11
N LEU A 104 21.77 23.47 -0.43
CA LEU A 104 21.92 23.44 1.02
C LEU A 104 23.12 24.27 1.46
N THR A 105 23.05 24.87 2.65
CA THR A 105 24.22 25.57 3.22
C THR A 105 25.23 24.56 3.77
N LYS A 106 26.49 24.96 3.95
CA LYS A 106 27.54 24.09 4.49
C LYS A 106 27.20 23.58 5.89
N GLU A 107 26.60 24.44 6.73
CA GLU A 107 26.15 24.10 8.08
C GLU A 107 25.02 23.06 8.01
N ALA A 108 24.06 23.26 7.11
CA ALA A 108 22.96 22.31 6.90
C ALA A 108 23.48 20.95 6.39
N ILE A 109 24.44 20.94 5.46
CA ILE A 109 25.07 19.71 4.96
C ILE A 109 25.76 18.97 6.11
N SER A 110 26.56 19.66 6.92
CA SER A 110 27.24 19.06 8.07
C SER A 110 26.25 18.45 9.08
N SER A 111 25.25 19.24 9.48
CA SER A 111 24.20 18.85 10.42
C SER A 111 23.35 17.67 9.91
N LEU A 112 22.93 17.72 8.64
CA LEU A 112 22.12 16.66 8.02
C LEU A 112 22.94 15.41 7.74
N LYS A 113 24.24 15.52 7.43
CA LYS A 113 25.14 14.38 7.22
C LYS A 113 25.39 13.62 8.53
N ASN A 114 25.50 14.34 9.65
CA ASN A 114 25.60 13.78 11.00
C ASN A 114 26.59 12.60 11.11
N GLY A 115 27.81 12.78 10.60
CA GLY A 115 28.86 11.76 10.64
C GLY A 115 28.76 10.63 9.61
N ALA A 116 27.69 10.55 8.80
CA ALA A 116 27.59 9.58 7.70
C ALA A 116 28.59 9.90 6.57
N SER A 117 28.92 8.95 5.70
CA SER A 117 29.88 9.21 4.59
C SER A 117 29.29 10.15 3.53
N SER A 118 27.98 10.06 3.31
CA SER A 118 27.20 10.87 2.37
C SER A 118 25.84 11.27 2.95
N LEU A 119 25.18 12.30 2.39
CA LEU A 119 23.83 12.71 2.81
C LEU A 119 22.81 11.56 2.65
N LYS A 120 22.92 10.76 1.59
CA LYS A 120 21.99 9.65 1.32
C LYS A 120 22.05 8.54 2.38
N GLU A 121 23.20 8.37 3.02
CA GLU A 121 23.40 7.39 4.09
C GLU A 121 22.98 7.91 5.46
N SER A 122 22.77 9.22 5.60
CA SER A 122 22.34 9.80 6.87
C SER A 122 20.89 9.51 7.17
N LYS A 123 20.63 8.92 8.35
CA LYS A 123 19.28 8.77 8.90
C LYS A 123 18.58 10.11 9.11
N VAL A 124 19.31 11.16 9.49
CA VAL A 124 18.74 12.51 9.72
C VAL A 124 18.22 13.08 8.40
N TYR A 125 19.04 13.01 7.35
CA TYR A 125 18.65 13.45 6.01
C TYR A 125 17.53 12.60 5.42
N SER A 126 17.59 11.28 5.62
CA SER A 126 16.56 10.34 5.19
C SER A 126 15.21 10.67 5.84
N LEU A 127 15.18 10.89 7.16
CA LEU A 127 13.95 11.32 7.84
C LEU A 127 13.46 12.68 7.32
N ALA A 128 14.35 13.67 7.21
CA ALA A 128 13.98 15.01 6.75
C ALA A 128 13.36 14.99 5.35
N THR A 129 13.95 14.25 4.41
CA THR A 129 13.40 14.09 3.04
C THR A 129 12.13 13.22 3.03
N GLN A 130 12.03 12.25 3.93
CA GLN A 130 10.83 11.43 4.10
C GLN A 130 9.63 12.24 4.62
N LEU A 131 9.85 13.25 5.48
CA LEU A 131 8.78 14.15 5.93
C LEU A 131 8.08 14.88 4.78
N PHE A 132 8.79 15.24 3.71
CA PHE A 132 8.15 15.81 2.51
C PHE A 132 7.28 14.79 1.78
N LYS A 133 7.73 13.53 1.68
CA LYS A 133 6.94 12.46 1.04
C LYS A 133 5.70 12.13 1.86
N LEU A 134 5.84 12.02 3.18
CA LEU A 134 4.76 11.73 4.11
C LEU A 134 3.78 12.90 4.22
N GLY A 135 4.29 14.13 4.33
CA GLY A 135 3.48 15.35 4.33
C GLY A 135 2.70 15.53 3.04
N LEU A 136 3.29 15.20 1.89
CA LEU A 136 2.54 15.17 0.63
C LEU A 136 1.40 14.14 0.69
N GLY A 137 1.66 12.94 1.22
CA GLY A 137 0.65 11.91 1.48
C GLY A 137 -0.53 12.43 2.31
N PHE A 138 -0.23 13.18 3.38
CA PHE A 138 -1.22 13.81 4.24
C PHE A 138 -2.06 14.86 3.52
N ILE A 139 -1.43 15.72 2.70
CA ILE A 139 -2.14 16.75 1.92
C ILE A 139 -3.07 16.12 0.88
N ILE A 140 -2.62 15.08 0.18
CA ILE A 140 -3.44 14.42 -0.86
C ILE A 140 -4.52 13.50 -0.29
N ALA A 141 -4.48 13.18 1.01
CA ALA A 141 -5.41 12.27 1.67
C ALA A 141 -6.88 12.67 1.47
N VAL A 142 -7.19 13.93 1.77
CA VAL A 142 -8.55 14.50 1.67
C VAL A 142 -9.06 14.47 0.22
N PRO A 143 -8.38 15.09 -0.77
CA PRO A 143 -8.87 15.08 -2.14
C PRO A 143 -8.93 13.65 -2.73
N LYS A 144 -7.98 12.78 -2.39
CA LYS A 144 -8.03 11.35 -2.77
C LYS A 144 -9.31 10.69 -2.26
N ALA A 145 -9.64 10.89 -0.98
CA ALA A 145 -10.82 10.30 -0.36
C ALA A 145 -12.12 10.82 -0.98
N ILE A 146 -12.21 12.13 -1.23
CA ILE A 146 -13.36 12.76 -1.89
C ILE A 146 -13.57 12.17 -3.29
N LEU A 147 -12.52 12.12 -4.11
CA LEU A 147 -12.61 11.57 -5.46
C LEU A 147 -12.89 10.06 -5.45
N THR A 148 -12.34 9.33 -4.48
CA THR A 148 -12.67 7.90 -4.30
C THR A 148 -14.16 7.74 -4.03
N ALA A 149 -14.72 8.49 -3.08
CA ALA A 149 -16.16 8.43 -2.78
C ALA A 149 -17.02 8.84 -3.97
N ALA A 150 -16.61 9.85 -4.74
CA ALA A 150 -17.34 10.32 -5.92
C ALA A 150 -17.31 9.32 -7.10
N THR A 151 -16.21 8.59 -7.27
CA THR A 151 -16.02 7.63 -8.38
C THR A 151 -16.52 6.22 -8.05
N THR A 152 -16.63 5.86 -6.77
CA THR A 152 -17.12 4.54 -6.33
C THR A 152 -18.47 4.14 -6.96
N PRO A 153 -19.50 5.01 -7.02
CA PRO A 153 -20.79 4.67 -7.65
C PRO A 153 -20.66 4.36 -9.14
N PHE A 154 -19.76 5.07 -9.85
CA PHE A 154 -19.55 4.87 -11.27
C PHE A 154 -18.92 3.49 -11.55
N ILE A 155 -17.90 3.12 -10.78
CA ILE A 155 -17.28 1.80 -10.88
C ILE A 155 -18.25 0.71 -10.43
N LEU A 156 -19.06 0.96 -9.40
CA LEU A 156 -20.09 0.01 -8.94
C LEU A 156 -21.09 -0.30 -10.06
N ASN A 157 -21.52 0.70 -10.83
CA ASN A 157 -22.43 0.49 -11.96
C ASN A 157 -21.85 -0.43 -13.03
N ILE A 158 -20.53 -0.47 -13.23
CA ILE A 158 -19.89 -1.42 -14.15
C ILE A 158 -20.10 -2.85 -13.65
N PHE A 159 -19.88 -3.12 -12.35
CA PHE A 159 -20.10 -4.44 -11.75
C PHE A 159 -21.57 -4.89 -11.73
N ILE A 160 -22.52 -3.93 -11.66
CA ILE A 160 -23.95 -4.23 -11.74
C ILE A 160 -24.33 -4.56 -13.19
N LYS A 161 -23.89 -3.73 -14.15
CA LYS A 161 -24.16 -3.90 -15.59
C LYS A 161 -23.53 -5.14 -16.18
N GLU A 162 -22.46 -5.67 -15.61
CA GLU A 162 -21.86 -6.96 -16.02
C GLU A 162 -22.83 -8.17 -15.88
N ASN A 163 -24.00 -8.01 -15.24
CA ASN A 163 -25.09 -9.01 -15.21
C ASN A 163 -26.25 -8.71 -16.19
N ALA A 164 -26.14 -7.68 -17.04
CA ALA A 164 -27.13 -7.31 -18.05
C ALA A 164 -26.41 -6.77 -19.30
N GLU A 165 -26.16 -7.68 -20.25
CA GLU A 165 -25.67 -7.52 -21.63
C GLU A 165 -24.67 -6.41 -22.02
N ASN A 166 -23.69 -6.86 -22.81
CA ASN A 166 -22.65 -6.13 -23.53
C ASN A 166 -23.06 -4.73 -23.99
N ASN A 167 -22.27 -3.72 -23.62
CA ASN A 167 -22.09 -2.54 -24.45
C ASN A 167 -20.68 -1.95 -24.30
N ASP A 168 -20.11 -1.65 -25.47
CA ASP A 168 -18.74 -1.21 -25.72
C ASP A 168 -18.26 -0.05 -24.85
N ILE A 169 -17.09 -0.22 -24.23
CA ILE A 169 -16.29 0.91 -23.72
C ILE A 169 -15.31 1.31 -24.83
N LYS A 170 -15.76 2.18 -25.74
CA LYS A 170 -14.86 3.00 -26.56
C LYS A 170 -14.55 4.28 -25.78
N ASP A 171 -13.36 4.32 -25.18
CA ASP A 171 -12.54 5.55 -25.10
C ASP A 171 -11.19 5.23 -24.44
N LYS A 172 -10.23 4.75 -25.26
CA LYS A 172 -8.81 4.86 -24.92
C LYS A 172 -8.34 6.26 -25.31
N LYS A 173 -8.47 7.22 -24.40
CA LYS A 173 -7.60 8.40 -24.48
C LYS A 173 -6.17 7.95 -24.22
N GLN A 174 -5.34 8.00 -25.26
CA GLN A 174 -3.90 7.88 -25.13
C GLN A 174 -3.42 8.87 -24.07
N VAL A 175 -2.78 8.35 -23.02
CA VAL A 175 -2.02 9.16 -22.08
C VAL A 175 -0.79 9.64 -22.83
N ASN A 176 -0.89 10.83 -23.42
CA ASN A 176 0.26 11.52 -23.99
C ASN A 176 1.31 11.72 -22.89
N ASN A 177 2.59 11.57 -23.26
CA ASN A 177 3.77 11.67 -22.40
C ASN A 177 3.70 12.86 -21.42
N LEU A 178 3.19 12.61 -20.21
CA LEU A 178 3.16 13.58 -19.11
C LEU A 178 4.59 13.82 -18.63
N THR A 179 5.25 14.79 -19.24
CA THR A 179 6.60 15.21 -18.83
C THR A 179 6.47 16.18 -17.66
N PHE A 180 6.30 15.66 -16.44
CA PHE A 180 6.33 16.46 -15.21
C PHE A 180 7.78 16.90 -14.91
N LYS A 181 8.19 18.03 -15.47
CA LYS A 181 9.47 18.68 -15.11
C LYS A 181 9.36 19.24 -13.69
N GLY A 182 9.94 18.54 -12.72
CA GLY A 182 10.28 19.12 -11.42
C GLY A 182 11.11 20.40 -11.63
N ASN A 183 10.58 21.54 -11.19
CA ASN A 183 11.18 22.85 -11.40
C ASN A 183 12.26 23.12 -10.33
N ASP A 184 13.32 23.84 -10.70
CA ASP A 184 14.36 24.34 -9.77
C ASP A 184 13.73 25.11 -8.59
N LYS A 185 12.59 25.79 -8.83
CA LYS A 185 11.80 26.45 -7.77
C LYS A 185 11.35 25.52 -6.65
N LEU A 186 10.87 24.31 -6.95
CA LEU A 186 10.43 23.35 -5.94
C LEU A 186 11.63 22.80 -5.15
N SER A 187 12.74 22.57 -5.85
CA SER A 187 14.01 22.14 -5.23
C SER A 187 14.52 23.21 -4.25
N LYS A 188 14.48 24.50 -4.65
CA LYS A 188 14.80 25.65 -3.78
C LYS A 188 13.82 25.80 -2.60
N GLY A 189 12.54 25.52 -2.80
CA GLY A 189 11.54 25.57 -1.72
C GLY A 189 11.79 24.49 -0.65
N ILE A 190 12.04 23.25 -1.08
CA ILE A 190 12.41 22.15 -0.19
C ILE A 190 13.73 22.46 0.53
N SER A 191 14.72 22.97 -0.20
CA SER A 191 16.03 23.26 0.39
C SER A 191 15.99 24.38 1.42
N LYS A 192 15.16 25.43 1.23
CA LYS A 192 14.89 26.45 2.25
C LYS A 192 14.37 25.87 3.55
N ILE A 193 13.53 24.83 3.49
CA ILE A 193 12.99 24.16 4.68
C ILE A 193 14.06 23.25 5.30
N LEU A 194 14.81 22.49 4.51
CA LEU A 194 15.91 21.64 4.99
C LEU A 194 17.04 22.45 5.65
N ASN A 195 17.29 23.69 5.20
CA ASN A 195 18.27 24.59 5.79
C ASN A 195 17.85 25.15 7.17
N LYS A 196 16.58 24.99 7.58
CA LYS A 196 16.13 25.46 8.90
C LYS A 196 16.69 24.57 10.01
N LYS A 197 17.36 25.19 10.99
CA LYS A 197 17.89 24.51 12.17
C LYS A 197 16.81 23.69 12.91
N THR A 198 15.59 24.20 13.01
CA THR A 198 14.46 23.50 13.64
C THR A 198 14.13 22.17 12.97
N ILE A 199 14.19 22.09 11.63
CA ILE A 199 13.94 20.85 10.90
C ILE A 199 15.09 19.86 11.08
N GLN A 200 16.32 20.35 11.14
CA GLN A 200 17.50 19.53 11.38
C GLN A 200 17.51 18.95 12.80
N GLU A 201 17.22 19.78 13.81
CA GLU A 201 17.10 19.37 15.22
C GLU A 201 15.95 18.38 15.41
N PHE A 202 14.78 18.66 14.83
CA PHE A 202 13.65 17.75 14.83
C PHE A 202 14.04 16.39 14.21
N SER A 203 14.64 16.42 13.03
CA SER A 203 15.03 15.19 12.33
C SER A 203 16.09 14.42 13.12
N ASN A 204 17.05 15.11 13.75
CA ASN A 204 18.06 14.44 14.58
C ASN A 204 17.44 13.81 15.84
N LYS A 205 16.47 14.49 16.47
CA LYS A 205 15.75 13.99 17.65
C LYS A 205 14.91 12.74 17.35
N TYR A 206 14.27 12.69 16.19
CA TYR A 206 13.30 11.65 15.83
C TYR A 206 13.81 10.61 14.83
N LYS A 207 15.07 10.67 14.38
CA LYS A 207 15.65 9.77 13.36
C LYS A 207 15.53 8.27 13.66
N ASP A 208 15.53 7.90 14.94
CA ASP A 208 15.43 6.51 15.41
C ASP A 208 14.05 6.18 16.00
N SER A 209 13.07 7.08 15.85
CA SER A 209 11.70 6.90 16.34
C SER A 209 10.76 6.36 15.27
N ASN A 210 9.59 5.89 15.69
CA ASN A 210 8.50 5.48 14.80
C ASN A 210 7.68 6.66 14.24
N PHE A 211 8.23 7.88 14.22
CA PHE A 211 7.53 9.07 13.71
C PHE A 211 6.94 8.90 12.30
N PRO A 212 7.65 8.32 11.31
CA PRO A 212 7.07 8.02 10.00
C PRO A 212 5.78 7.20 10.08
N MET A 213 5.75 6.22 10.98
CA MET A 213 4.61 5.33 11.18
C MET A 213 3.41 6.06 11.77
N HIS A 214 3.63 6.98 12.71
CA HIS A 214 2.56 7.82 13.27
C HIS A 214 1.93 8.73 12.20
N ILE A 215 2.73 9.33 11.32
CA ILE A 215 2.20 10.15 10.22
C ILE A 215 1.41 9.31 9.22
N ILE A 216 1.86 8.10 8.90
CA ILE A 216 1.11 7.16 8.05
C ILE A 216 -0.23 6.82 8.71
N ALA A 217 -0.25 6.46 10.00
CA ALA A 217 -1.47 6.15 10.73
C ALA A 217 -2.45 7.35 10.78
N ALA A 218 -1.94 8.56 11.00
CA ALA A 218 -2.73 9.79 10.97
C ALA A 218 -3.29 10.08 9.57
N THR A 219 -2.48 9.88 8.53
CA THR A 219 -2.87 10.04 7.12
C THR A 219 -3.98 9.05 6.73
N ASP A 220 -3.83 7.78 7.10
CA ASP A 220 -4.82 6.74 6.83
C ASP A 220 -6.14 7.00 7.59
N SER A 221 -6.04 7.48 8.84
CA SER A 221 -7.19 7.87 9.65
C SER A 221 -7.93 9.05 9.02
N LEU A 222 -7.21 10.11 8.60
CA LEU A 222 -7.80 11.26 7.93
C LEU A 222 -8.43 10.90 6.58
N THR A 223 -7.73 10.09 5.78
CA THR A 223 -8.25 9.59 4.49
C THR A 223 -9.57 8.86 4.71
N THR A 224 -9.61 7.99 5.73
CA THR A 224 -10.78 7.16 6.03
C THR A 224 -11.92 7.96 6.61
N ALA A 225 -11.67 8.85 7.57
CA ALA A 225 -12.68 9.74 8.12
C ALA A 225 -13.32 10.61 7.01
N THR A 226 -12.48 11.19 6.14
CA THR A 226 -12.95 11.95 4.98
C THR A 226 -13.79 11.09 4.05
N PHE A 227 -13.32 9.88 3.73
CA PHE A 227 -14.05 8.95 2.86
C PHE A 227 -15.41 8.57 3.46
N ILE A 228 -15.46 8.26 4.75
CA ILE A 228 -16.69 7.92 5.48
C ILE A 228 -17.67 9.09 5.43
N TYR A 229 -17.21 10.31 5.75
CA TYR A 229 -18.02 11.52 5.71
C TYR A 229 -18.63 11.74 4.32
N GLN A 230 -17.82 11.64 3.26
CA GLN A 230 -18.27 11.83 1.90
C GLN A 230 -19.18 10.69 1.42
N THR A 231 -18.93 9.45 1.87
CA THR A 231 -19.79 8.30 1.57
C THR A 231 -21.16 8.46 2.19
N ALA A 232 -21.24 8.88 3.46
CA ALA A 232 -22.52 9.12 4.14
C ALA A 232 -23.37 10.15 3.38
N LYS A 233 -22.74 11.22 2.88
CA LYS A 233 -23.40 12.29 2.11
C LYS A 233 -23.63 11.97 0.63
N ASN A 234 -23.14 10.84 0.12
CA ASN A 234 -23.20 10.55 -1.31
C ASN A 234 -24.63 10.16 -1.73
N LYS A 235 -25.28 11.00 -2.55
CA LYS A 235 -26.63 10.76 -3.06
C LYS A 235 -26.72 9.69 -4.15
N LYS A 236 -25.58 9.30 -4.76
CA LYS A 236 -25.51 8.29 -5.83
C LYS A 236 -25.33 6.86 -5.29
N LEU A 237 -25.20 6.68 -3.97
CA LEU A 237 -25.19 5.38 -3.32
C LEU A 237 -26.49 5.18 -2.55
N GLU A 238 -27.06 3.99 -2.64
CA GLU A 238 -28.21 3.59 -1.85
C GLU A 238 -27.84 3.50 -0.37
N GLU A 239 -28.74 3.89 0.55
CA GLU A 239 -28.46 3.90 1.99
C GLU A 239 -28.00 2.54 2.53
N LYS A 240 -28.57 1.45 2.02
CA LYS A 240 -28.18 0.08 2.39
C LYS A 240 -26.74 -0.28 1.99
N ASP A 241 -26.18 0.39 0.99
CA ASP A 241 -24.81 0.15 0.51
C ASP A 241 -23.78 1.02 1.26
N LYS A 242 -24.21 2.15 1.84
CA LYS A 242 -23.34 3.07 2.58
C LYS A 242 -22.83 2.49 3.89
N LYS A 243 -23.71 1.90 4.71
CA LYS A 243 -23.35 1.37 6.05
C LYS A 243 -22.26 0.28 5.97
N PRO A 244 -22.39 -0.78 5.14
CA PRO A 244 -21.33 -1.79 4.97
C PRO A 244 -20.02 -1.19 4.46
N LEU A 245 -20.10 -0.22 3.53
CA LEU A 245 -18.91 0.43 2.97
C LEU A 245 -18.16 1.28 4.01
N ILE A 246 -18.90 1.97 4.89
CA ILE A 246 -18.34 2.73 6.01
C ILE A 246 -17.65 1.78 7.01
N TYR A 247 -18.34 0.71 7.43
CA TYR A 247 -17.75 -0.28 8.35
C TYR A 247 -16.52 -0.95 7.75
N ASN A 248 -16.58 -1.36 6.49
CA ASN A 248 -15.43 -1.92 5.78
C ASN A 248 -14.23 -0.96 5.83
N SER A 249 -14.46 0.33 5.61
CA SER A 249 -13.41 1.35 5.60
C SER A 249 -12.79 1.57 6.98
N ALA A 250 -13.62 1.68 8.01
CA ALA A 250 -13.16 1.84 9.39
C ALA A 250 -12.36 0.62 9.86
N ILE A 251 -12.89 -0.59 9.64
CA ILE A 251 -12.24 -1.85 10.05
C ILE A 251 -10.93 -2.06 9.28
N SER A 252 -10.92 -1.83 7.97
CA SER A 252 -9.70 -1.96 7.17
C SER A 252 -8.58 -1.06 7.69
N THR A 253 -8.93 0.16 8.12
CA THR A 253 -7.97 1.14 8.63
C THR A 253 -7.45 0.73 10.01
N GLY A 254 -8.34 0.32 10.90
CA GLY A 254 -7.95 -0.23 12.20
C GLY A 254 -7.02 -1.43 12.06
N LEU A 255 -7.37 -2.39 11.19
CA LEU A 255 -6.53 -3.56 10.92
C LEU A 255 -5.19 -3.19 10.25
N SER A 256 -5.18 -2.22 9.34
CA SER A 256 -3.94 -1.71 8.72
C SER A 256 -2.99 -1.13 9.76
N ILE A 257 -3.49 -0.25 10.62
CA ILE A 257 -2.71 0.39 11.67
C ILE A 257 -2.21 -0.68 12.65
N ILE A 258 -3.09 -1.54 13.18
CA ILE A 258 -2.66 -2.60 14.11
C ILE A 258 -1.60 -3.49 13.44
N THR A 259 -1.86 -4.00 12.25
CA THR A 259 -0.95 -4.95 11.59
C THR A 259 0.41 -4.34 11.32
N SER A 260 0.47 -3.07 10.90
CA SER A 260 1.75 -2.40 10.60
C SER A 260 2.64 -2.21 11.84
N TYR A 261 2.10 -2.09 13.04
CA TYR A 261 2.91 -2.09 14.28
C TYR A 261 3.40 -3.50 14.68
N PHE A 262 2.70 -4.56 14.26
CA PHE A 262 3.02 -5.95 14.65
C PHE A 262 3.63 -6.78 13.52
N ILE A 263 3.76 -6.25 12.30
CA ILE A 263 4.09 -7.01 11.10
C ILE A 263 5.45 -7.71 11.19
N ASP A 264 6.45 -7.02 11.74
CA ASP A 264 7.79 -7.57 11.87
C ASP A 264 7.78 -8.76 12.84
N LYS A 265 7.10 -8.61 13.98
CA LYS A 265 6.98 -9.67 14.99
C LYS A 265 6.28 -10.92 14.46
N ILE A 266 5.24 -10.77 13.65
CA ILE A 266 4.49 -11.92 13.11
C ILE A 266 5.18 -12.59 11.91
N THR A 267 6.04 -11.88 11.19
CA THR A 267 6.66 -12.39 9.95
C THR A 267 8.14 -12.76 10.07
N GLU A 268 8.83 -12.35 11.14
CA GLU A 268 10.26 -12.61 11.31
C GLU A 268 10.58 -14.11 11.33
N ASN A 269 9.94 -14.88 12.20
CA ASN A 269 10.21 -16.32 12.36
C ASN A 269 9.85 -17.14 11.10
N PRO A 270 8.66 -16.97 10.48
CA PRO A 270 8.36 -17.63 9.22
C PRO A 270 9.34 -17.28 8.10
N ALA A 271 9.75 -16.01 8.00
CA ALA A 271 10.68 -15.57 6.97
C ALA A 271 12.10 -16.12 7.17
N LYS A 272 12.59 -16.21 8.41
CA LYS A 272 13.89 -16.84 8.72
C LYS A 272 13.88 -18.31 8.27
N LYS A 273 12.85 -19.08 8.67
CA LYS A 273 12.67 -20.48 8.27
C LYS A 273 12.58 -20.65 6.74
N PHE A 274 11.91 -19.73 6.05
CA PHE A 274 11.84 -19.69 4.58
C PHE A 274 13.25 -19.56 3.99
N ILE A 275 14.02 -18.56 4.45
CA ILE A 275 15.35 -18.26 3.93
C ILE A 275 16.32 -19.42 4.19
N GLU A 276 16.27 -20.03 5.37
CA GLU A 276 17.12 -21.19 5.71
C GLU A 276 16.86 -22.37 4.79
N LYS A 277 15.59 -22.75 4.60
CA LYS A 277 15.22 -23.83 3.68
C LYS A 277 15.59 -23.51 2.23
N PHE A 278 15.40 -22.26 1.80
CA PHE A 278 15.79 -21.82 0.47
C PHE A 278 17.31 -21.91 0.26
N LYS A 279 18.12 -21.48 1.24
CA LYS A 279 19.59 -21.60 1.19
C LYS A 279 20.02 -23.07 1.09
N LEU A 280 19.43 -23.94 1.89
CA LEU A 280 19.75 -25.36 1.89
C LEU A 280 19.42 -26.02 0.55
N ALA A 281 18.25 -25.71 -0.02
CA ALA A 281 17.82 -26.24 -1.32
C ALA A 281 18.72 -25.77 -2.48
N ASN A 282 19.33 -24.58 -2.36
CA ASN A 282 20.07 -23.92 -3.43
C ASN A 282 21.57 -23.75 -3.15
N LYS A 283 22.13 -24.51 -2.19
CA LYS A 283 23.52 -24.35 -1.72
C LYS A 283 24.59 -24.48 -2.82
N ASN A 284 24.29 -25.21 -3.89
CA ASN A 284 25.20 -25.45 -5.01
C ASN A 284 24.94 -24.49 -6.20
N ASP A 285 23.95 -23.60 -6.09
CA ASP A 285 23.60 -22.67 -7.14
C ASP A 285 24.51 -21.44 -7.11
N LYS A 286 25.24 -21.19 -8.20
CA LYS A 286 26.19 -20.06 -8.31
C LYS A 286 25.50 -18.69 -8.15
N LYS A 287 24.20 -18.61 -8.40
CA LYS A 287 23.41 -17.39 -8.25
C LYS A 287 22.74 -17.24 -6.88
N LEU A 288 23.02 -18.14 -5.93
CA LEU A 288 22.45 -18.05 -4.57
C LEU A 288 22.60 -16.66 -3.92
N PRO A 289 23.76 -15.96 -4.01
CA PRO A 289 23.87 -14.60 -3.46
C PRO A 289 22.87 -13.60 -4.07
N GLU A 290 22.66 -13.68 -5.39
CA GLU A 290 21.71 -12.85 -6.13
C GLU A 290 20.27 -13.14 -5.71
N TYR A 291 19.91 -14.41 -5.53
CA TYR A 291 18.59 -14.80 -5.02
C TYR A 291 18.34 -14.29 -3.61
N LEU A 292 19.34 -14.35 -2.73
CA LEU A 292 19.24 -13.87 -1.36
C LEU A 292 19.03 -12.35 -1.30
N GLU A 293 19.70 -11.60 -2.17
CA GLU A 293 19.46 -10.16 -2.32
C GLU A 293 18.04 -9.89 -2.83
N GLY A 294 17.60 -10.67 -3.81
CA GLY A 294 16.21 -10.66 -4.28
C GLY A 294 15.20 -10.92 -3.16
N ILE A 295 15.47 -11.85 -2.25
CA ILE A 295 14.60 -12.15 -1.11
C ILE A 295 14.56 -10.96 -0.13
N LYS A 296 15.68 -10.29 0.15
CA LYS A 296 15.68 -9.11 1.03
C LYS A 296 14.78 -7.99 0.53
N ILE A 297 14.74 -7.80 -0.79
CA ILE A 297 13.87 -6.80 -1.45
C ILE A 297 12.43 -7.30 -1.51
N ALA A 298 12.21 -8.54 -1.96
CA ALA A 298 10.89 -9.09 -2.21
C ALA A 298 10.11 -9.38 -0.92
N LYS A 299 10.78 -9.81 0.16
CA LYS A 299 10.17 -10.15 1.45
C LYS A 299 9.24 -9.06 1.98
N PRO A 300 9.71 -7.83 2.25
CA PRO A 300 8.84 -6.79 2.79
C PRO A 300 7.71 -6.42 1.82
N ILE A 301 7.98 -6.39 0.51
CA ILE A 301 6.98 -6.07 -0.51
C ILE A 301 5.86 -7.10 -0.55
N LEU A 302 6.19 -8.39 -0.59
CA LEU A 302 5.21 -9.47 -0.69
C LEU A 302 4.44 -9.66 0.62
N ILE A 303 5.09 -9.52 1.78
CA ILE A 303 4.42 -9.55 3.09
C ILE A 303 3.36 -8.45 3.14
N MET A 304 3.76 -7.22 2.81
CA MET A 304 2.84 -6.09 2.79
C MET A 304 1.74 -6.31 1.74
N ALA A 305 2.08 -6.85 0.58
CA ALA A 305 1.09 -7.11 -0.45
C ALA A 305 0.03 -8.13 0.01
N VAL A 306 0.43 -9.25 0.62
CA VAL A 306 -0.50 -10.25 1.14
C VAL A 306 -1.39 -9.66 2.23
N VAL A 307 -0.81 -8.94 3.19
CA VAL A 307 -1.58 -8.33 4.28
C VAL A 307 -2.60 -7.31 3.75
N TYR A 308 -2.15 -6.36 2.92
CA TYR A 308 -2.95 -5.22 2.49
C TYR A 308 -3.91 -5.52 1.34
N TYR A 309 -3.65 -6.53 0.54
CA TYR A 309 -4.46 -6.87 -0.63
C TYR A 309 -5.25 -8.17 -0.45
N ILE A 310 -4.92 -9.03 0.51
CA ILE A 310 -5.66 -10.28 0.75
C ILE A 310 -6.28 -10.30 2.14
N ILE A 311 -5.46 -10.28 3.19
CA ILE A 311 -5.92 -10.53 4.56
C ILE A 311 -6.89 -9.43 5.04
N ILE A 312 -6.44 -8.17 5.02
CA ILE A 312 -7.25 -7.04 5.50
C ILE A 312 -8.56 -6.93 4.71
N PRO A 313 -8.55 -6.95 3.35
CA PRO A 313 -9.80 -6.87 2.58
C PRO A 313 -10.80 -7.98 2.88
N VAL A 314 -10.35 -9.23 3.06
CA VAL A 314 -11.25 -10.34 3.41
C VAL A 314 -11.85 -10.12 4.80
N LEU A 315 -11.01 -9.83 5.80
CA LEU A 315 -11.46 -9.64 7.18
C LEU A 315 -12.40 -8.45 7.32
N SER A 316 -12.08 -7.32 6.69
CA SER A 316 -12.90 -6.11 6.79
C SER A 316 -14.21 -6.23 6.04
N THR A 317 -14.23 -6.92 4.89
CA THR A 317 -15.46 -7.19 4.12
C THR A 317 -16.38 -8.11 4.92
N PHE A 318 -15.82 -9.20 5.46
CA PHE A 318 -16.56 -10.15 6.27
C PHE A 318 -17.14 -9.53 7.54
N ALA A 319 -16.33 -8.76 8.28
CA ALA A 319 -16.77 -8.14 9.53
C ALA A 319 -17.81 -7.04 9.29
N ALA A 320 -17.65 -6.22 8.24
CA ALA A 320 -18.59 -5.15 7.90
C ALA A 320 -20.00 -5.68 7.61
N ASP A 321 -20.09 -6.77 6.83
CA ASP A 321 -21.36 -7.41 6.45
C ASP A 321 -22.12 -7.96 7.67
N ARG A 322 -21.40 -8.56 8.62
CA ARG A 322 -21.99 -9.05 9.87
C ARG A 322 -22.48 -7.94 10.79
N ILE A 323 -21.70 -6.87 10.94
CA ILE A 323 -22.10 -5.73 11.76
C ILE A 323 -23.38 -5.10 11.19
N ASP A 324 -23.45 -4.96 9.86
CA ASP A 324 -24.65 -4.46 9.19
C ASP A 324 -25.85 -5.40 9.38
N SER A 325 -25.65 -6.71 9.23
CA SER A 325 -26.70 -7.72 9.42
C SER A 325 -27.25 -7.75 10.85
N VAL A 326 -26.40 -7.66 11.87
CA VAL A 326 -26.80 -7.62 13.29
C VAL A 326 -27.60 -6.36 13.59
N LYS A 327 -27.17 -5.20 13.08
CA LYS A 327 -27.90 -3.94 13.29
C LYS A 327 -29.30 -3.97 12.66
N LYS A 328 -29.42 -4.47 11.43
CA LYS A 328 -30.73 -4.62 10.76
C LYS A 328 -31.66 -5.54 11.55
N LYS A 329 -31.14 -6.63 12.11
CA LYS A 329 -31.93 -7.54 12.95
C LYS A 329 -32.44 -6.86 14.23
N ASN A 330 -31.59 -6.04 14.86
CA ASN A 330 -31.95 -5.32 16.09
C ASN A 330 -32.94 -4.18 15.82
N GLU A 331 -32.79 -3.43 14.72
CA GLU A 331 -33.71 -2.36 14.30
C GLU A 331 -35.13 -2.93 14.01
N ASN A 332 -35.22 -4.14 13.45
CA ASN A 332 -36.50 -4.82 13.17
C ASN A 332 -37.11 -5.55 14.38
N SER A 333 -36.41 -5.63 15.52
CA SER A 333 -36.89 -6.31 16.74
C SER A 333 -37.46 -5.36 17.80
N ILE A 334 -37.47 -4.05 17.53
CA ILE A 334 -38.15 -3.05 18.36
C ILE A 334 -39.59 -2.97 17.87
N PRO A 335 -40.60 -3.33 18.69
CA PRO A 335 -42.00 -3.15 18.30
C PRO A 335 -42.25 -1.65 18.09
N GLN A 336 -42.86 -1.29 16.95
CA GLN A 336 -43.36 0.07 16.68
C GLN A 336 -44.54 0.41 17.57
#